data_AF-A0A973S2V2-F1
#
_entry.id   AF-A0A973S2V2-F1
#
_cell.length_a   1.000
_cell.length_b   1.000
_cell.length_c   1.000
_cell.angle_alpha   90.00
_cell.angle_beta   90.00
_cell.angle_gamma   90.00
#
_symmetry.space_group_name_H-M   'P 1'
#
loop_
_entity.id
_entity.type
_entity.pdbx_description
1 polymer ?
#
loop_
_entity_poly.entity_id
_entity_poly.type
_entity_poly.pdbx_seq_one_letter_code
_entity_poly.pdbx_strand_id
1 'polypeptide(L)' 'MINYWPLLGIALVVLGFALRFNPLLVVAVAAIVTGLLGHMPFLKVLGTLGHGF' A
#
# COMPACT_ATOMS: atom_id res chain seq x y z
N MET A 1 -17.83 -14.08 -4.39
CA MET A 1 -17.34 -13.13 -5.43
C MET A 1 -15.93 -12.70 -5.03
N ILE A 2 -14.94 -12.82 -5.91
CA ILE A 2 -13.53 -12.54 -5.60
C ILE A 2 -13.32 -11.01 -5.59
N ASN A 3 -12.72 -10.47 -4.54
CA ASN A 3 -12.47 -9.03 -4.40
C ASN A 3 -11.06 -8.67 -4.89
N TYR A 4 -10.96 -8.00 -6.05
CA TYR A 4 -9.67 -7.65 -6.68
C TYR A 4 -9.11 -6.28 -6.27
N TRP A 5 -9.84 -5.49 -5.50
CA TRP A 5 -9.42 -4.16 -5.01
C TRP A 5 -8.02 -4.13 -4.38
N PRO A 6 -7.57 -5.14 -3.61
CA PRO A 6 -6.22 -5.14 -3.03
C PRO A 6 -5.09 -5.17 -4.07
N LEU A 7 -5.32 -5.71 -5.27
CA LEU A 7 -4.28 -5.77 -6.31
C LEU A 7 -3.89 -4.38 -6.83
N LEU A 8 -4.74 -3.37 -6.63
CA LEU A 8 -4.45 -1.99 -7.01
C LEU A 8 -3.25 -1.44 -6.23
N GLY A 9 -3.03 -1.92 -5.01
CA GLY A 9 -1.82 -1.63 -4.23
C GLY A 9 -0.54 -2.11 -4.91
N ILE A 10 -0.57 -3.31 -5.51
CA ILE A 10 0.57 -3.89 -6.24
C ILE A 10 0.86 -3.08 -7.50
N ALA A 11 -0.17 -2.68 -8.24
CA ALA A 11 -0.03 -1.82 -9.42
C ALA A 11 0.65 -0.47 -9.07
N LEU A 12 0.30 0.10 -7.92
CA LEU A 12 0.93 1.32 -7.38
C LEU A 12 2.42 1.13 -7.08
N VAL A 13 2.82 0.00 -6.48
CA VAL A 13 4.23 -0.33 -6.23
C VAL A 13 5.00 -0.44 -7.54
N VAL A 14 4.46 -1.17 -8.52
CA VAL A 14 5.09 -1.36 -9.82
C VAL A 14 5.27 -0.03 -10.56
N LEU A 15 4.24 0.81 -10.59
CA LEU A 15 4.32 2.17 -11.14
C LEU A 15 5.37 3.02 -10.42
N GLY A 16 5.39 2.99 -9.08
CA GLY A 16 6.33 3.79 -8.31
C GLY A 16 7.80 3.44 -8.57
N PHE A 17 8.10 2.14 -8.68
CA PHE A 17 9.44 1.68 -9.07
C PHE A 17 9.77 1.95 -10.53
N ALA A 18 8.82 1.79 -11.45
CA ALA A 18 9.01 2.09 -12.86
C ALA A 18 9.35 3.58 -13.08
N LEU A 19 8.72 4.47 -12.33
CA LEU A 19 9.02 5.91 -12.34
C LEU A 19 10.29 6.29 -11.54
N ARG A 20 11.01 5.32 -10.95
CA ARG A 20 12.21 5.54 -10.12
C ARG A 20 11.98 6.47 -8.92
N PHE A 21 10.78 6.47 -8.35
CA PHE A 21 10.54 7.18 -7.10
C PHE A 21 11.31 6.52 -5.94
N ASN A 22 11.53 7.29 -4.86
CA ASN A 22 12.18 6.78 -3.67
C ASN A 22 11.45 5.51 -3.18
N PRO A 23 12.13 4.34 -3.15
CA PRO A 23 11.52 3.06 -2.81
C PRO A 23 10.72 3.08 -1.50
N LEU A 24 11.23 3.79 -0.48
CA LEU A 24 10.58 3.88 0.83
C LEU A 24 9.21 4.58 0.73
N LEU A 25 9.14 5.66 -0.07
CA LEU A 25 7.95 6.46 -0.26
C LEU A 25 6.89 5.68 -1.07
N VAL A 26 7.33 4.94 -2.09
CA VAL A 26 6.48 4.07 -2.90
C VAL A 26 5.80 3.01 -2.05
N VAL A 27 6.57 2.29 -1.23
CA VAL A 27 6.04 1.21 -0.38
C VAL A 27 5.10 1.76 0.70
N ALA A 28 5.44 2.89 1.34
CA ALA A 28 4.58 3.50 2.35
C ALA A 28 3.21 3.92 1.77
N VAL A 29 3.19 4.58 0.62
CA VAL A 29 1.95 4.99 -0.05
C VAL A 29 1.13 3.78 -0.48
N ALA A 30 1.77 2.77 -1.08
CA ALA A 30 1.08 1.56 -1.52
C ALA A 30 0.45 0.79 -0.36
N ALA A 31 1.15 0.68 0.78
CA ALA A 31 0.62 0.04 1.97
C ALA A 31 -0.57 0.81 2.56
N ILE A 32 -0.52 2.15 2.58
CA ILE A 32 -1.65 2.99 3.02
C ILE A 32 -2.87 2.74 2.12
N VAL A 33 -2.69 2.81 0.80
CA VAL A 33 -3.77 2.61 -0.18
C VAL A 33 -4.34 1.19 -0.08
N THR A 34 -3.50 0.17 0.05
CA THR A 34 -3.93 -1.23 0.19
C THR A 34 -4.73 -1.45 1.48
N GLY A 35 -4.25 -0.91 2.61
CA GLY A 35 -4.95 -1.02 3.89
C GLY A 35 -6.32 -0.35 3.87
N LEU A 36 -6.42 0.84 3.27
CA LEU A 36 -7.69 1.56 3.09
C LEU A 36 -8.66 0.79 2.18
N LEU A 37 -8.19 0.26 1.05
CA LEU A 37 -9.01 -0.56 0.14
C LEU A 37 -9.46 -1.88 0.81
N GLY A 38 -8.65 -2.40 1.72
CA GLY A 38 -8.98 -3.55 2.57
C GLY A 38 -9.94 -3.25 3.73
N HIS A 39 -10.47 -2.02 3.82
CA HIS A 39 -11.34 -1.57 4.90
C HIS A 39 -10.68 -1.65 6.29
N MET A 40 -9.34 -1.59 6.35
CA MET A 40 -8.66 -1.46 7.64
C MET A 40 -8.83 -0.04 8.19
N PRO A 41 -9.06 0.10 9.52
CA PRO A 41 -9.04 1.41 10.18
C PRO A 41 -7.71 2.11 9.96
N PHE A 42 -7.72 3.42 9.67
CA PHE A 42 -6.52 4.20 9.36
C PHE A 42 -5.40 4.06 10.42
N LEU A 43 -5.76 4.09 11.72
CA LEU A 43 -4.80 3.88 12.81
C LEU A 43 -4.14 2.50 12.77
N LYS A 44 -4.87 1.46 12.35
CA LYS A 44 -4.34 0.10 12.21
C LYS A 44 -3.39 0.00 11.01
N VAL A 45 -3.66 0.73 9.94
CA VAL A 45 -2.76 0.82 8.77
C VAL A 45 -1.43 1.48 9.16
N LEU A 46 -1.46 2.58 9.91
CA LEU A 46 -0.25 3.21 10.43
C LEU A 46 0.52 2.29 11.39
N GLY A 47 -0.18 1.60 12.29
CA GLY A 47 0.46 0.67 13.23
C GLY A 47 1.12 -0.54 12.53
N THR A 48 0.47 -1.09 11.50
CA THR A 48 1.04 -2.18 10.69
C THR A 48 2.23 -1.72 9.85
N LEU A 49 2.20 -0.50 9.33
CA LEU A 49 3.38 0.09 8.70
C LEU A 49 4.54 0.24 9.67
N GLY A 50 4.30 0.80 10.86
CA GLY A 50 5.35 0.99 11.87
C GLY A 50 5.92 -0.30 12.46
N HIS A 51 5.22 -1.43 12.34
CA HIS A 51 5.75 -2.75 12.72
C HIS A 51 6.49 -3.47 11.57
N GLY A 52 6.17 -3.12 10.32
CA GLY A 52 6.71 -3.78 9.13
C GLY A 52 8.00 -3.13 8.59
N PHE A 53 8.34 -1.94 9.07
CA PHE A 53 9.59 -1.23 8.80
C PHE A 53 10.52 -1.31 10.01
#